data_AF-A0AAW0ID37-F1
#
_entry.id   AF-A0AAW0ID37-F1
#
_cell.length_a   1.000
_cell.length_b   1.000
_cell.length_c   1.000
_cell.angle_alpha   90.00
_cell.angle_beta   90.00
_cell.angle_gamma   90.00
#
_symmetry.space_group_name_H-M   'P 1'
#
loop_
_entity.id
_entity.type
_entity.pdbx_description
1 polymer ?
#
loop_
_entity_poly.entity_id
_entity_poly.type
_entity_poly.pdbx_seq_one_letter_code
_entity_poly.pdbx_strand_id
1 'polypeptide(L)'
;MPRETQVLKQKIRDQLKEEEINIYQFPECDSDEDEEFKKQNEEMKGSIPFAVVGSCDVVRDGGTRPVRGRRYSWGTVEVENPHHCDFLNLRRMLVQTHLQDLKEVTHDLLYEGYRARCLQSLARPGARDRTSRSKLSRQSATEIPLPILPLADTEKLIREKDEELRRMQEMLEKMQAQMQQNQAQGEQSDSL
;
A
#
# COMPACT_ATOMS: atom_id res chain seq x y z
N MET A 1 13.26 32.03 -1.43
CA MET A 1 12.98 31.33 -2.71
C MET A 1 12.76 32.33 -3.83
N PRO A 2 13.36 32.12 -5.02
CA PRO A 2 13.19 32.99 -6.19
C PRO A 2 11.77 33.01 -6.75
N ARG A 3 11.38 34.12 -7.40
CA ARG A 3 10.05 34.30 -8.02
C ARG A 3 9.75 33.27 -9.11
N GLU A 4 10.73 32.96 -9.95
CA GLU A 4 10.59 31.98 -11.03
C GLU A 4 10.23 30.59 -10.49
N THR A 5 10.86 30.18 -9.39
CA THR A 5 10.56 28.92 -8.70
C THR A 5 9.13 28.89 -8.20
N GLN A 6 8.63 29.99 -7.62
CA GLN A 6 7.24 30.08 -7.14
C GLN A 6 6.23 29.94 -8.29
N VAL A 7 6.48 30.62 -9.42
CA VAL A 7 5.63 30.53 -10.61
C VAL A 7 5.62 29.10 -11.17
N LEU A 8 6.79 28.45 -11.26
CA LEU A 8 6.89 27.08 -11.74
C LEU A 8 6.17 26.10 -10.81
N LYS A 9 6.33 26.24 -9.49
CA LYS A 9 5.62 25.40 -8.51
C LYS A 9 4.11 25.49 -8.68
N GLN A 10 3.58 26.70 -8.85
CA GLN A 10 2.15 26.90 -9.05
C GLN A 10 1.69 26.22 -10.35
N LYS A 11 2.41 26.45 -11.45
CA LYS A 11 2.09 25.82 -12.74
C LYS A 11 2.07 24.30 -12.66
N ILE A 12 3.04 23.69 -11.96
CA ILE A 12 3.08 22.24 -11.77
C ILE A 12 1.86 21.76 -10.97
N ARG A 13 1.46 22.46 -9.90
CA ARG A 13 0.26 22.10 -9.13
C ARG A 13 -1.01 22.17 -9.97
N ASP A 14 -1.13 23.19 -10.81
CA ASP A 14 -2.28 23.36 -11.67
C ASP A 14 -2.36 22.21 -12.69
N GLN A 15 -1.23 21.84 -13.30
CA GLN A 15 -1.14 20.72 -14.23
C GLN A 15 -1.41 19.36 -13.57
N LEU A 16 -0.92 19.14 -12.35
CA LEU A 16 -1.21 17.90 -11.61
C LEU A 16 -2.71 17.72 -11.34
N LYS A 17 -3.42 18.83 -11.10
CA LYS A 17 -4.88 18.82 -10.90
C LYS A 17 -5.62 18.62 -12.23
N GLU A 18 -5.19 19.28 -13.29
CA GLU A 18 -5.80 19.18 -14.62
C GLU A 18 -5.72 17.76 -15.18
N GLU A 19 -4.59 17.08 -14.99
CA GLU A 19 -4.35 15.73 -15.49
C GLU A 19 -4.74 14.61 -14.49
N GLU A 20 -5.39 14.97 -13.37
CA GLU A 20 -5.80 14.04 -12.30
C GLU A 20 -4.66 13.12 -11.82
N ILE A 21 -3.43 13.66 -11.75
CA ILE A 21 -2.26 12.91 -11.32
C ILE A 21 -2.22 12.86 -9.79
N ASN A 22 -2.51 11.67 -9.26
CA ASN A 22 -2.44 11.42 -7.82
C ASN A 22 -0.99 11.31 -7.35
N ILE A 23 -0.56 12.33 -6.62
CA ILE A 23 0.69 12.33 -5.84
C ILE A 23 0.40 11.97 -4.38
N TYR A 24 1.46 11.62 -3.64
CA TYR A 24 1.36 11.46 -2.19
C TYR A 24 0.76 12.70 -1.53
N GLN A 25 -0.29 12.49 -0.74
CA GLN A 25 -0.96 13.52 0.04
C GLN A 25 -0.57 13.35 1.50
N PHE A 26 -0.16 14.44 2.13
CA PHE A 26 0.11 14.45 3.56
C PHE A 26 -1.19 14.18 4.33
N PRO A 27 -1.15 13.37 5.41
CA PRO A 27 -2.28 13.16 6.29
C PRO A 27 -2.93 14.47 6.74
N GLU A 28 -4.24 14.41 6.99
CA GLU A 28 -4.95 15.51 7.63
C GLU A 28 -4.53 15.60 9.10
N CYS A 29 -4.40 16.82 9.63
CA CYS A 29 -4.15 16.99 11.05
C CYS A 29 -5.46 16.75 11.80
N ASP A 30 -5.39 16.03 12.92
CA ASP A 30 -6.54 15.87 13.81
C ASP A 30 -6.93 17.22 14.43
N SER A 31 -8.22 17.37 14.74
CA SER A 31 -8.78 18.65 15.19
C SER A 31 -8.24 19.12 16.55
N ASP A 32 -7.80 18.18 17.39
CA ASP A 32 -7.23 18.39 18.73
C ASP A 32 -5.72 18.67 18.73
N GLU A 33 -5.06 18.60 17.57
CA GLU A 33 -3.65 18.97 17.42
C GLU A 33 -3.40 20.47 17.64
N ASP A 34 -2.21 20.78 18.15
CA ASP A 34 -1.79 22.16 18.43
C ASP A 34 -1.70 23.02 17.15
N GLU A 35 -2.02 24.31 17.27
CA GLU A 35 -1.97 25.29 16.16
C GLU A 35 -0.59 25.37 15.49
N GLU A 36 0.49 25.18 16.26
CA GLU A 36 1.85 25.15 15.71
C GLU A 36 2.06 23.94 14.79
N PHE A 37 1.54 22.77 15.16
CA PHE A 37 1.64 21.56 14.36
C PHE A 37 0.83 21.68 13.07
N LYS A 38 -0.40 22.20 13.16
CA LYS A 38 -1.26 22.49 11.99
C LYS A 38 -0.56 23.40 11.00
N LYS A 39 0.03 24.50 11.48
CA LYS A 39 0.79 25.43 10.64
C LYS A 39 2.00 24.76 9.96
N GLN A 40 2.76 23.94 10.69
CA GLN A 40 3.89 23.22 10.11
C GLN A 40 3.45 22.23 9.02
N ASN A 41 2.32 21.55 9.21
CA ASN A 41 1.76 20.66 8.19
C ASN A 41 1.31 21.42 6.94
N GLU A 42 0.63 22.56 7.11
CA GLU A 42 0.23 23.43 5.99
C GLU A 42 1.44 23.97 5.22
N GLU A 43 2.51 24.40 5.91
CA GLU A 43 3.76 24.82 5.29
C GLU A 43 4.41 23.67 4.50
N MET A 44 4.32 22.44 5.00
CA MET A 44 4.86 21.25 4.33
C MET A 44 4.05 20.88 3.08
N LYS A 45 2.71 20.89 3.18
CA LYS A 45 1.78 20.75 2.05
C LYS A 45 2.04 21.82 0.99
N GLY A 46 2.18 23.07 1.44
CA GLY A 46 2.50 24.23 0.61
C GLY A 46 3.91 24.22 0.00
N SER A 47 4.79 23.30 0.43
CA SER A 47 6.14 23.18 -0.12
C SER A 47 6.20 22.29 -1.37
N ILE A 48 5.20 21.45 -1.63
CA ILE A 48 5.14 20.57 -2.81
C ILE A 48 4.85 21.38 -4.08
N PRO A 49 5.58 21.19 -5.19
CA PRO A 49 6.75 20.31 -5.33
C PRO A 49 7.99 20.93 -4.68
N PHE A 50 8.81 20.12 -3.99
CA PHE A 50 10.03 20.59 -3.34
C PHE A 50 11.07 21.04 -4.38
N ALA A 51 11.56 22.27 -4.26
CA ALA A 51 12.64 22.78 -5.09
C ALA A 51 13.98 22.53 -4.38
N VAL A 52 14.62 21.40 -4.68
CA VAL A 52 15.80 20.91 -3.97
C VAL A 52 17.10 21.13 -4.75
N VAL A 53 18.18 21.35 -4.01
CA VAL A 53 19.55 21.34 -4.54
C VAL A 53 20.29 20.22 -3.82
N GLY A 54 20.96 19.34 -4.57
CA GLY A 54 21.80 18.28 -4.03
C GLY A 54 23.30 18.60 -4.19
N SER A 55 24.11 18.22 -3.20
CA SER A 55 25.56 18.22 -3.30
C SER A 55 26.16 17.15 -2.39
N CYS A 56 27.17 16.44 -2.87
CA CYS A 56 28.03 15.58 -2.05
C CYS A 56 29.26 16.34 -1.53
N ASP A 57 29.54 17.51 -2.11
CA ASP A 57 30.72 18.30 -1.78
C ASP A 57 30.48 19.15 -0.52
N VAL A 58 31.56 19.31 0.24
CA VAL A 58 31.59 20.13 1.44
C VAL A 58 32.37 21.40 1.15
N VAL A 59 31.67 22.52 1.24
CA VAL A 59 32.22 23.85 1.01
C VAL A 59 32.47 24.55 2.34
N ARG A 60 33.59 25.27 2.41
CA ARG A 60 33.89 26.22 3.49
C ARG A 60 33.86 27.60 2.86
N ASP A 61 32.81 28.36 3.13
CA ASP A 61 32.64 29.73 2.63
C ASP A 61 32.20 30.63 3.78
N GLY A 62 33.10 31.47 4.28
CA GLY A 62 32.85 32.50 5.29
C GLY A 62 32.45 32.07 6.72
N GLY A 63 31.89 30.87 6.92
CA GLY A 63 31.46 30.36 8.22
C GLY A 63 32.51 29.49 8.95
N THR A 64 32.35 29.35 10.27
CA THR A 64 33.19 28.47 11.11
C THR A 64 32.96 26.99 10.84
N ARG A 65 31.82 26.59 10.26
CA ARG A 65 31.46 25.18 10.05
C ARG A 65 31.45 24.82 8.55
N PRO A 66 32.06 23.69 8.15
CA PRO A 66 31.88 23.16 6.80
C PRO A 66 30.41 22.77 6.55
N VAL A 67 29.85 23.20 5.43
CA VAL A 67 28.46 22.90 5.02
C VAL A 67 28.43 22.21 3.67
N ARG A 68 27.40 21.40 3.41
CA ARG A 68 27.20 20.79 2.09
C ARG A 68 26.67 21.84 1.12
N GLY A 69 27.29 21.96 -0.05
CA GLY A 69 26.95 23.04 -0.96
C GLY A 69 27.59 22.91 -2.34
N ARG A 70 27.14 23.76 -3.26
CA ARG A 70 27.70 23.89 -4.62
C ARG A 70 28.36 25.25 -4.76
N ARG A 71 29.62 25.27 -5.19
CA ARG A 71 30.35 26.52 -5.42
C ARG A 71 30.31 26.90 -6.89
N TYR A 72 30.00 28.15 -7.16
CA TYR A 72 30.03 28.79 -8.47
C TYR A 72 30.96 30.00 -8.42
N SER A 73 31.33 30.53 -9.60
CA SER A 73 32.16 31.75 -9.69
C SER A 73 31.48 32.99 -9.08
N TRP A 74 30.14 32.99 -9.03
CA TRP A 74 29.31 34.08 -8.51
C TRP A 74 28.84 33.87 -7.06
N GLY A 75 29.16 32.74 -6.42
CA GLY A 75 28.77 32.47 -5.04
C GLY A 75 28.61 31.00 -4.71
N THR A 76 28.20 30.71 -3.49
CA THR A 76 28.03 29.36 -2.97
C THR A 76 26.57 29.11 -2.59
N VAL A 77 26.01 27.99 -3.06
CA VAL A 77 24.66 27.53 -2.71
C VAL A 77 24.77 26.44 -1.66
N GLU A 78 24.36 26.78 -0.43
CA GLU A 78 24.26 25.83 0.68
C GLU A 78 23.01 24.95 0.55
N VAL A 79 23.19 23.63 0.65
CA VAL A 79 22.10 22.64 0.54
C VAL A 79 21.21 22.63 1.77
N GLU A 80 21.78 22.81 2.96
CA GLU A 80 21.02 22.79 4.21
C GLU A 80 20.42 24.16 4.60
N ASN A 81 20.45 25.15 3.69
CA ASN A 81 19.92 26.48 3.95
C ASN A 81 18.48 26.61 3.42
N PRO A 82 17.47 26.84 4.28
CA PRO A 82 16.06 26.98 3.86
C PRO A 82 15.81 28.11 2.86
N HIS A 83 16.66 29.13 2.84
CA HIS A 83 16.50 30.25 1.91
C HIS A 83 16.93 29.89 0.47
N HIS A 84 17.80 28.89 0.32
CA HIS A 84 18.34 28.44 -0.96
C HIS A 84 17.51 27.32 -1.59
N CYS A 85 17.07 26.33 -0.80
CA CYS A 85 16.31 25.20 -1.33
C CYS A 85 15.48 24.49 -0.25
N ASP A 86 14.52 23.68 -0.68
CA ASP A 86 13.61 22.94 0.22
C ASP A 86 14.19 21.58 0.68
N PHE A 87 15.51 21.38 0.58
CA PHE A 87 16.13 20.09 0.90
C PHE A 87 15.84 19.65 2.34
N LEU A 88 15.84 20.59 3.29
CA LEU A 88 15.50 20.29 4.68
C LEU A 88 14.04 19.82 4.84
N ASN A 89 13.11 20.40 4.09
CA ASN A 89 11.71 20.01 4.12
C ASN A 89 11.52 18.62 3.52
N LEU A 90 12.18 18.33 2.38
CA LEU A 90 12.18 16.99 1.78
C LEU A 90 12.78 15.95 2.73
N ARG A 91 13.91 16.26 3.36
CA ARG A 91 14.55 15.36 4.34
C ARG A 91 13.63 15.10 5.53
N ARG A 92 13.07 16.15 6.14
CA ARG A 92 12.15 16.03 7.27
C ARG A 92 10.95 15.15 6.92
N MET A 93 10.36 15.36 5.74
CA MET A 93 9.25 14.55 5.26
C MET A 93 9.64 13.08 5.14
N LEU A 94 10.71 12.77 4.40
CA LEU A 94 11.10 11.40 4.07
C LEU A 94 11.61 10.58 5.27
N VAL A 95 12.40 11.18 6.17
CA VAL A 95 13.13 10.40 7.20
C VAL A 95 12.70 10.69 8.64
N GLN A 96 11.98 11.77 8.89
CA GLN A 96 11.64 12.18 10.27
C GLN A 96 10.15 12.06 10.58
N THR A 97 9.28 12.43 9.64
CA THR A 97 7.85 12.64 9.93
C THR A 97 6.94 11.66 9.21
N HIS A 98 7.13 11.40 7.91
CA HIS A 98 6.15 10.68 7.08
C HIS A 98 6.64 9.32 6.57
N LEU A 99 7.79 8.83 7.05
CA LEU A 99 8.34 7.54 6.61
C LEU A 99 7.38 6.37 6.85
N GLN A 100 6.71 6.37 7.99
CA GLN A 100 5.83 5.27 8.37
C GLN A 100 4.55 5.27 7.53
N ASP A 101 3.91 6.44 7.38
CA ASP A 101 2.74 6.62 6.52
C ASP A 101 3.04 6.25 5.06
N LEU A 102 4.21 6.65 4.52
CA LEU A 102 4.66 6.23 3.19
C LEU A 102 4.74 4.70 3.04
N LYS A 103 5.16 3.99 4.08
CA LYS A 103 5.21 2.52 4.08
C LYS A 103 3.80 1.92 4.11
N GLU A 104 2.92 2.47 4.92
CA GLU A 104 1.52 2.03 5.04
C GLU A 104 0.76 2.22 3.74
N VAL A 105 0.82 3.41 3.14
CA VAL A 105 0.25 3.68 1.81
C VAL A 105 0.79 2.72 0.75
N THR A 106 2.09 2.42 0.78
CA THR A 106 2.70 1.46 -0.14
C THR A 106 2.16 0.05 0.08
N HIS A 107 1.95 -0.37 1.32
CA HIS A 107 1.44 -1.69 1.65
C HIS A 107 -0.04 -1.83 1.31
N ASP A 108 -0.87 -0.93 1.84
CA ASP A 108 -2.32 -1.05 1.85
C ASP A 108 -2.97 -0.65 0.53
N LEU A 109 -2.34 0.24 -0.25
CA LEU A 109 -2.89 0.68 -1.53
C LEU A 109 -2.13 0.09 -2.72
N LEU A 110 -0.82 0.32 -2.78
CA LEU A 110 -0.03 -0.05 -3.96
C LEU A 110 0.18 -1.56 -4.05
N TYR A 111 0.61 -2.17 -2.96
CA TYR A 111 0.87 -3.61 -2.90
C TYR A 111 -0.41 -4.42 -2.88
N GLU A 112 -1.39 -4.10 -2.03
CA GLU A 112 -2.68 -4.82 -2.04
C GLU A 112 -3.42 -4.66 -3.37
N GLY A 113 -3.37 -3.48 -4.00
CA GLY A 113 -3.91 -3.28 -5.34
C GLY A 113 -3.24 -4.18 -6.39
N TYR A 114 -1.92 -4.35 -6.32
CA TYR A 114 -1.19 -5.30 -7.16
C TYR A 114 -1.58 -6.75 -6.84
N ARG A 115 -1.63 -7.11 -5.55
CA ARG A 115 -1.97 -8.45 -5.07
C ARG A 115 -3.36 -8.88 -5.54
N ALA A 116 -4.36 -8.00 -5.42
CA ALA A 116 -5.72 -8.25 -5.90
C ALA A 116 -5.75 -8.50 -7.42
N ARG A 117 -5.05 -7.68 -8.22
CA ARG A 117 -4.96 -7.87 -9.69
C ARG A 117 -4.31 -9.21 -10.06
N CYS A 118 -3.25 -9.60 -9.36
CA CYS A 118 -2.59 -10.89 -9.56
C CYS A 118 -3.54 -12.05 -9.27
N LEU A 119 -4.20 -12.04 -8.11
CA LEU A 119 -5.15 -13.08 -7.73
C LEU A 119 -6.32 -13.18 -8.71
N GLN A 120 -6.87 -12.05 -9.16
CA GLN A 120 -7.92 -12.01 -10.19
C GLN A 120 -7.45 -12.61 -11.52
N SER A 121 -6.20 -12.35 -11.92
CA SER A 121 -5.63 -12.96 -13.14
C SER A 121 -5.47 -14.47 -13.01
N LEU A 122 -5.16 -14.99 -11.82
CA LEU A 122 -5.03 -16.43 -11.57
C LEU A 122 -6.39 -17.13 -11.47
N ALA A 123 -7.40 -16.45 -10.93
CA ALA A 123 -8.75 -16.97 -10.74
C ALA A 123 -9.57 -17.04 -12.05
N ARG A 124 -9.12 -16.44 -13.15
CA ARG A 124 -9.79 -16.55 -14.46
C ARG A 124 -9.71 -18.00 -15.00
N PRO A 125 -10.84 -18.67 -15.27
CA PRO A 125 -10.85 -19.97 -15.93
C PRO A 125 -10.11 -19.89 -17.28
N GLY A 126 -9.08 -20.72 -17.47
CA GLY A 126 -8.20 -20.70 -18.65
C GLY A 126 -6.86 -19.96 -18.48
N ALA A 127 -6.60 -19.31 -17.34
CA ALA A 127 -5.30 -18.68 -17.05
C ALA A 127 -4.15 -19.72 -16.86
N ARG A 128 -4.50 -20.95 -16.50
CA ARG A 128 -3.56 -22.07 -16.32
C ARG A 128 -2.76 -22.40 -17.59
N ASP A 129 -3.34 -22.19 -18.77
CA ASP A 129 -2.64 -22.46 -20.05
C ASP A 129 -1.62 -21.37 -20.43
N ARG A 130 -1.79 -20.13 -19.94
CA ARG A 130 -0.87 -19.02 -20.24
C ARG A 130 0.36 -19.02 -19.33
N THR A 131 0.23 -19.43 -18.07
CA THR A 131 1.37 -19.50 -17.14
C THR A 131 2.39 -20.56 -17.56
N SER A 132 1.97 -21.60 -18.29
CA SER A 132 2.88 -22.58 -18.89
C SER A 132 3.70 -21.99 -20.06
N ARG A 133 3.11 -21.11 -20.89
CA ARG A 133 3.82 -20.44 -22.00
C ARG A 133 4.68 -19.25 -21.57
N SER A 134 4.39 -18.62 -20.43
CA SER A 134 5.15 -17.45 -19.94
C SER A 134 6.51 -17.80 -19.32
N LYS A 135 6.82 -19.09 -19.09
CA LYS A 135 8.10 -19.53 -18.51
C LYS A 135 9.31 -19.42 -19.45
N LEU A 136 9.14 -18.90 -20.67
CA LEU A 136 10.24 -18.75 -21.65
C LEU A 136 10.75 -17.31 -21.82
N SER A 137 10.22 -16.31 -21.10
CA SER A 137 10.70 -14.93 -21.29
C SER A 137 10.55 -14.05 -20.05
N ARG A 138 11.50 -14.19 -19.12
CA ARG A 138 12.16 -13.09 -18.37
C ARG A 138 12.86 -13.66 -17.14
N GLN A 139 14.17 -13.89 -17.31
CA GLN A 139 15.10 -13.99 -16.20
C GLN A 139 15.41 -12.57 -15.73
N SER A 140 14.70 -12.03 -14.74
CA SER A 140 15.22 -10.96 -13.89
C SER A 140 14.25 -10.60 -12.76
N ALA A 141 14.81 -10.58 -11.54
CA ALA A 141 14.32 -9.97 -10.31
C ALA A 141 13.42 -10.81 -9.39
N THR A 142 14.10 -11.45 -8.42
CA THR A 142 13.66 -11.74 -7.04
C THR A 142 12.35 -12.53 -6.89
N GLU A 143 12.46 -13.84 -7.06
CA GLU A 143 11.49 -14.79 -6.52
C GLU A 143 11.64 -14.82 -4.99
N ILE A 144 10.70 -14.19 -4.29
CA ILE A 144 10.37 -14.58 -2.92
C ILE A 144 9.52 -15.85 -3.07
N PRO A 145 9.98 -17.03 -2.62
CA PRO A 145 9.15 -18.22 -2.67
C PRO A 145 8.02 -18.07 -1.67
N LEU A 146 6.84 -17.65 -2.14
CA LEU A 146 5.62 -17.88 -1.38
C LEU A 146 5.47 -19.41 -1.26
N PRO A 147 5.24 -19.97 -0.06
CA PRO A 147 4.92 -21.39 0.09
C PRO A 147 3.57 -21.64 -0.56
N ILE A 148 3.57 -21.93 -1.85
CA ILE A 148 2.42 -22.46 -2.57
C ILE A 148 2.29 -23.90 -2.06
N LEU A 149 1.51 -24.10 -0.98
CA LEU A 149 0.93 -25.42 -0.76
C LEU A 149 0.16 -25.79 -2.03
N PRO A 150 0.28 -27.03 -2.54
CA PRO A 150 -0.39 -27.41 -3.77
C PRO A 150 -1.90 -27.20 -3.60
N LEU A 151 -2.45 -26.18 -4.26
CA LEU A 151 -3.88 -25.86 -4.20
C LEU A 151 -4.77 -27.04 -4.63
N ALA A 152 -4.20 -27.99 -5.38
CA ALA A 152 -4.84 -29.24 -5.74
C ALA A 152 -5.16 -30.12 -4.51
N ASP A 153 -4.26 -30.14 -3.52
CA ASP A 153 -4.46 -30.91 -2.29
C ASP A 153 -5.53 -30.24 -1.42
N THR A 154 -5.57 -28.90 -1.38
CA THR A 154 -6.61 -28.16 -0.65
C THR A 154 -7.99 -28.31 -1.31
N GLU A 155 -8.07 -28.31 -2.64
CA GLU A 155 -9.34 -28.46 -3.38
C GLU A 155 -9.90 -29.88 -3.25
N LYS A 156 -9.03 -30.89 -3.24
CA LYS A 156 -9.41 -32.29 -2.96
C LYS A 156 -9.90 -32.47 -1.52
N LEU A 157 -9.22 -31.85 -0.55
CA LEU A 157 -9.59 -31.94 0.85
C LEU A 157 -10.94 -31.25 1.15
N ILE A 158 -11.23 -30.12 0.50
CA ILE A 158 -12.53 -29.44 0.59
C ILE A 158 -13.65 -30.34 0.06
N ARG A 159 -13.45 -31.01 -1.08
CA ARG A 159 -14.43 -31.95 -1.63
C ARG A 159 -14.71 -33.14 -0.71
N GLU A 160 -13.67 -33.73 -0.14
CA GLU A 160 -13.83 -34.85 0.80
C GLU A 160 -14.61 -34.41 2.05
N LYS A 161 -14.33 -33.20 2.58
CA LYS A 161 -15.05 -32.65 3.73
C LYS A 161 -16.51 -32.31 3.42
N ASP A 162 -16.80 -31.79 2.24
CA ASP A 162 -18.18 -31.50 1.80
C ASP A 162 -19.01 -32.77 1.59
N GLU A 163 -18.39 -33.87 1.14
CA GLU A 163 -19.03 -35.17 1.03
C GLU A 163 -19.29 -35.81 2.40
N GLU A 164 -18.33 -35.71 3.33
CA GLU A 164 -18.52 -36.14 4.71
C GLU A 164 -19.67 -35.38 5.39
N LEU A 165 -19.72 -34.06 5.22
CA LEU A 165 -20.79 -33.22 5.77
C LEU A 165 -22.17 -33.61 5.22
N ARG A 166 -22.28 -33.90 3.92
CA ARG A 166 -23.54 -34.37 3.32
C ARG A 166 -23.98 -35.71 3.88
N ARG A 167 -23.08 -36.68 4.00
CA ARG A 167 -23.40 -38.00 4.58
C ARG A 167 -23.86 -37.88 6.04
N MET A 168 -23.24 -36.99 6.81
CA MET A 168 -23.62 -36.75 8.19
C MET A 168 -25.00 -36.09 8.31
N GLN A 169 -25.33 -35.14 7.41
CA GLN A 169 -26.65 -34.52 7.33
C GLN A 169 -27.74 -35.55 7.02
N GLU A 170 -27.55 -36.41 6.02
CA GLU A 170 -28.49 -37.47 5.68
C GLU A 170 -28.69 -38.47 6.82
N MET A 171 -27.63 -38.78 7.57
CA MET A 171 -27.71 -39.67 8.73
C MET A 171 -28.50 -39.03 9.88
N LEU A 172 -28.30 -37.75 10.16
CA LEU A 172 -29.06 -37.01 11.17
C LEU A 172 -30.54 -36.90 10.81
N GLU A 173 -30.87 -36.63 9.55
CA GLU A 173 -32.26 -36.60 9.09
C GLU A 173 -32.95 -37.95 9.22
N LYS A 174 -32.27 -39.05 8.84
CA LYS A 174 -32.80 -40.40 9.04
C LYS A 174 -33.03 -40.72 10.51
N MET A 175 -32.10 -40.33 11.38
CA MET A 175 -32.23 -40.57 12.82
C MET A 175 -33.40 -39.77 13.42
N GLN A 176 -33.59 -38.51 13.00
CA GLN A 176 -34.74 -37.70 13.41
C GLN A 176 -36.06 -38.27 12.91
N ALA A 177 -36.13 -38.71 11.65
CA ALA A 177 -37.32 -39.34 11.08
C ALA A 177 -37.69 -40.63 11.82
N GLN A 178 -36.71 -41.46 12.19
CA GLN A 178 -36.94 -42.68 12.95
C GLN A 178 -37.42 -42.39 14.38
N MET A 179 -36.93 -41.32 15.00
CA MET A 179 -37.39 -40.90 16.32
C MET A 179 -38.85 -40.39 16.30
N GLN A 180 -39.21 -39.61 15.28
CA GLN A 180 -40.59 -39.14 15.07
C GLN A 180 -41.54 -40.30 14.74
N GLN A 181 -41.09 -41.28 13.95
CA GLN A 181 -41.89 -42.46 13.62
C GLN A 181 -42.12 -43.36 14.85
N ASN A 182 -41.12 -43.50 15.72
CA ASN A 182 -41.27 -44.21 17.00
C ASN A 182 -42.16 -43.46 18.01
N GLN A 183 -42.12 -42.12 18.03
CA GLN A 183 -43.06 -41.33 18.85
C GLN A 183 -44.50 -41.45 18.35
N ALA A 184 -44.72 -41.39 17.03
CA ALA A 184 -46.06 -41.54 16.43
C ALA A 184 -46.64 -42.96 16.61
N GLN A 185 -45.80 -43.99 16.67
CA GLN A 185 -46.23 -45.36 16.98
C GLN A 185 -46.54 -45.57 18.47
N GLY A 186 -45.81 -44.90 19.37
CA GLY A 186 -46.08 -44.92 20.81
C GLY A 186 -47.42 -44.26 21.17
N GLU A 187 -47.80 -43.18 20.50
CA GLU A 187 -49.09 -42.48 20.73
C GLU A 187 -50.31 -43.26 20.20
N GLN A 188 -50.15 -44.13 19.20
CA GLN A 188 -51.25 -44.98 18.72
C GLN A 188 -51.48 -46.23 19.58
N SER A 189 -50.49 -46.66 20.38
CA SER A 189 -50.63 -47.80 21.29
C SER A 189 -51.27 -47.46 22.64
N ASP A 190 -51.38 -46.17 22.99
CA ASP A 190 -51.94 -45.70 24.27
C ASP A 190 -53.41 -45.21 24.15
N SER A 191 -54.01 -45.39 22.97
CA SER A 191 -55.40 -44.98 22.65
C SER A 191 -56.37 -46.14 22.37
N LEU A 192 -56.07 -47.35 22.85
CA LEU A 192 -56.95 -48.53 22.78
C LEU A 192 -57.15 -49.19 24.14
#